data_AF-A0A2A7E337-F1
#
_entry.id   AF-A0A2A7E337-F1
#
_cell.length_a   1.000
_cell.length_b   1.000
_cell.length_c   1.000
_cell.angle_alpha   90.00
_cell.angle_beta   90.00
_cell.angle_gamma   90.00
#
_symmetry.space_group_name_H-M   'P 1'
#
loop_
_entity.id
_entity.type
_entity.pdbx_description
1 polymer ?
#
loop_
_entity_poly.entity_id
_entity_poly.type
_entity_poly.pdbx_seq_one_letter_code
_entity_poly.pdbx_strand_id
1 'polypeptide(L)'
;MERVNDILKSLNVIDIFNTSQFKFASLISGGVGTFLSLVYGKTNLIWICILMMVVALDWITGSKASKLDGSYSSSYGVEGIARTVVLFLLPCLAHMFDIAFKLPDFFFYMVTGGLTYHIFNSFTANCVRIGWDKWIPTWLLESVASEIEAKIKRSDTRKRRK
;
A
#
# COMPACT_ATOMS: atom_id res chain seq x y z
N MET A 1 14.49 38.83 16.60
CA MET A 1 14.25 37.76 17.60
C MET A 1 12.90 37.94 18.29
N GLU A 2 12.53 39.14 18.76
CA GLU A 2 11.22 39.41 19.41
C GLU A 2 9.99 39.11 18.52
N ARG A 3 9.96 39.59 17.28
CA ARG A 3 8.85 39.29 16.34
C ARG A 3 8.59 37.80 16.08
N VAL A 4 9.64 36.97 16.10
CA VAL A 4 9.49 35.52 15.92
C VAL A 4 8.95 34.87 17.19
N ASN A 5 9.37 35.36 18.35
CA ASN A 5 8.91 34.90 19.65
C ASN A 5 7.44 35.29 19.91
N ASP A 6 6.99 36.45 19.41
CA ASP A 6 5.60 36.88 19.48
C ASP A 6 4.69 36.09 18.52
N ILE A 7 5.18 35.74 17.32
CA ILE A 7 4.47 34.84 16.40
C ILE A 7 4.32 33.44 17.03
N LEU A 8 5.39 32.91 17.64
CA LEU A 8 5.34 31.63 18.36
C LEU A 8 4.44 31.64 19.60
N LYS A 9 4.35 32.77 20.33
CA LYS A 9 3.40 32.97 21.43
C LYS A 9 1.95 33.16 20.96
N SER A 10 1.75 33.75 19.77
CA SER A 10 0.43 33.94 19.15
C SER A 10 -0.14 32.67 18.51
N LEU A 11 0.72 31.67 18.23
CA LEU A 11 0.31 30.29 18.00
C LEU A 11 -0.12 29.70 19.34
N ASN A 12 -1.27 30.14 19.83
CA ASN A 12 -1.88 29.62 21.04
C ASN A 12 -2.38 28.20 20.75
N VAL A 13 -1.46 27.23 20.87
CA VAL A 13 -1.68 25.81 20.59
C VAL A 13 -2.93 25.29 21.29
N ILE A 14 -3.25 25.85 22.46
CA ILE A 14 -4.43 25.52 23.26
C ILE A 14 -5.74 25.85 22.53
N ASP A 15 -5.80 26.95 21.76
CA ASP A 15 -7.00 27.34 21.00
C ASP A 15 -7.21 26.43 19.78
N ILE A 16 -6.13 25.92 19.18
CA ILE A 16 -6.19 24.95 18.08
C ILE A 16 -6.84 23.64 18.56
N PHE A 17 -6.44 23.14 19.74
CA PHE A 17 -7.04 21.94 20.35
C PHE A 17 -8.50 22.15 20.76
N ASN A 18 -8.90 23.38 21.08
CA ASN A 18 -10.26 23.68 21.53
C ASN A 18 -11.25 23.98 20.39
N THR A 19 -10.76 24.17 19.17
CA THR A 19 -11.58 24.42 17.98
C THR A 19 -12.49 23.23 17.66
N SER A 20 -13.76 23.49 17.32
CA SER A 20 -14.74 22.44 17.00
C SER A 20 -14.30 21.52 15.86
N GLN A 21 -13.59 22.06 14.87
CA GLN A 21 -12.99 21.29 13.77
C GLN A 21 -11.96 20.28 14.27
N PHE A 22 -11.09 20.68 15.21
CA PHE A 22 -10.09 19.78 15.79
C PHE A 22 -10.74 18.66 16.59
N LYS A 23 -11.75 18.98 17.41
CA LYS A 23 -12.50 17.97 18.18
C LYS A 23 -13.18 16.96 17.27
N PHE A 24 -13.84 17.42 16.21
CA PHE A 24 -14.47 16.53 15.24
C PHE A 24 -13.44 15.67 14.50
N ALA A 25 -12.33 16.26 14.04
CA ALA A 25 -11.23 15.52 13.42
C ALA A 25 -10.61 14.48 14.37
N SER A 26 -10.45 14.82 15.66
CA SER A 26 -9.96 13.88 16.69
C SER A 26 -10.93 12.72 16.95
N LEU A 27 -12.24 12.97 16.90
CA LEU A 27 -13.25 11.93 17.05
C LEU A 27 -13.21 10.96 15.87
N ILE A 28 -13.17 11.48 14.65
CA ILE A 28 -13.10 10.67 13.42
C ILE A 28 -11.78 9.89 13.37
N SER A 29 -10.64 10.54 13.60
CA SER A 29 -9.33 9.88 13.58
C SER A 29 -9.19 8.86 14.72
N GLY A 30 -9.72 9.15 15.91
CA GLY A 30 -9.75 8.20 17.02
C GLY A 30 -10.63 6.98 16.74
N GLY A 31 -11.82 7.19 16.16
CA GLY A 31 -12.73 6.12 15.76
C GLY A 31 -12.14 5.24 14.65
N VAL A 32 -11.61 5.85 13.59
CA VAL A 32 -10.93 5.15 12.50
C VAL A 32 -9.69 4.42 13.01
N GLY A 33 -8.86 5.07 13.82
CA GLY A 33 -7.66 4.45 14.40
C GLY A 33 -8.00 3.24 15.28
N THR A 34 -9.08 3.32 16.06
CA THR A 34 -9.58 2.20 16.87
C THR A 34 -10.07 1.07 15.98
N PHE A 35 -10.90 1.36 14.97
CA PHE A 35 -11.40 0.36 14.03
C PHE A 35 -10.25 -0.35 13.30
N LEU A 36 -9.29 0.39 12.76
CA LEU A 36 -8.13 -0.18 12.07
C LEU A 36 -7.27 -1.02 13.02
N SER A 37 -7.09 -0.58 14.26
CA SER A 37 -6.35 -1.34 15.29
C SER A 37 -7.04 -2.66 15.64
N LEU A 38 -8.37 -2.69 15.65
CA LEU A 38 -9.16 -3.89 15.91
C LEU A 38 -9.09 -4.88 14.73
N VAL A 39 -9.14 -4.36 13.51
CA VAL A 39 -9.25 -5.17 12.29
C VAL A 39 -7.91 -5.72 11.82
N TYR A 40 -6.84 -4.94 11.95
CA TYR A 40 -5.50 -5.34 11.49
C TYR A 40 -4.56 -5.76 12.62
N GLY A 41 -4.86 -5.38 13.87
CA GLY A 41 -3.95 -5.54 15.01
C GLY A 41 -3.04 -4.32 15.17
N LYS A 42 -2.83 -3.88 16.43
CA LYS A 42 -2.03 -2.67 16.73
C LYS A 42 -0.59 -2.74 16.23
N THR A 43 0.04 -3.91 16.35
CA THR A 43 1.43 -4.19 15.94
C THR A 43 1.61 -4.16 14.42
N ASN A 44 0.51 -4.28 13.68
CA ASN A 44 0.51 -4.54 12.25
C ASN A 44 0.22 -3.31 11.38
N LEU A 45 -0.14 -2.17 12.00
CA LEU A 45 -0.51 -0.95 11.29
C LEU A 45 0.61 -0.43 10.37
N ILE A 46 1.89 -0.60 10.76
CA ILE A 46 3.02 -0.19 9.90
C ILE A 46 3.06 -0.99 8.59
N TRP A 47 2.72 -2.27 8.62
CA TRP A 47 2.65 -3.12 7.43
C TRP A 47 1.51 -2.72 6.51
N ILE A 48 0.38 -2.30 7.08
CA ILE A 48 -0.74 -1.74 6.30
C ILE A 48 -0.36 -0.40 5.67
N CYS A 49 0.39 0.45 6.37
CA CYS A 49 0.94 1.68 5.79
C CYS A 49 1.90 1.38 4.63
N ILE A 50 2.78 0.38 4.76
CA ILE A 50 3.68 -0.05 3.68
C ILE A 50 2.86 -0.53 2.48
N LEU A 51 1.87 -1.41 2.70
CA LEU A 51 0.99 -1.91 1.64
C LEU A 51 0.26 -0.76 0.93
N MET A 52 -0.23 0.22 1.68
CA MET A 52 -0.87 1.43 1.14
C MET A 52 0.06 2.26 0.26
N MET A 53 1.30 2.50 0.70
CA MET A 53 2.26 3.23 -0.13
C MET A 53 2.56 2.49 -1.43
N VAL A 54 2.76 1.17 -1.37
CA VAL A 54 3.06 0.36 -2.56
C VAL A 54 1.87 0.32 -3.53
N VAL A 55 0.64 0.18 -3.03
CA VAL A 55 -0.58 0.28 -3.85
C VAL A 55 -0.70 1.64 -4.51
N ALA A 56 -0.44 2.73 -3.77
CA ALA A 56 -0.51 4.08 -4.31
C ALA A 56 0.52 4.30 -5.43
N LEU A 57 1.75 3.82 -5.25
CA LEU A 57 2.80 3.86 -6.26
C LEU A 57 2.41 3.07 -7.52
N ASP A 58 1.88 1.85 -7.36
CA ASP A 58 1.39 1.04 -8.48
C ASP A 58 0.23 1.73 -9.22
N TRP A 59 -0.69 2.36 -8.50
CA TRP A 59 -1.79 3.12 -9.08
C TRP A 59 -1.31 4.31 -9.92
N ILE A 60 -0.36 5.09 -9.40
CA ILE A 60 0.21 6.25 -10.09
C ILE A 60 0.89 5.81 -11.39
N THR A 61 1.73 4.78 -11.30
CA THR A 61 2.51 4.28 -12.45
C THR A 61 1.63 3.56 -13.46
N GLY A 62 0.72 2.70 -13.02
CA GLY A 62 -0.23 1.98 -13.87
C GLY A 62 -1.21 2.92 -14.59
N SER A 63 -1.69 3.97 -13.92
CA SER A 63 -2.55 4.99 -14.54
C SER A 63 -1.81 5.80 -15.61
N LYS A 64 -0.50 6.04 -15.44
CA LYS A 64 0.32 6.70 -16.46
C LYS A 64 0.64 5.77 -17.63
N ALA A 65 0.97 4.51 -17.35
CA ALA A 65 1.24 3.50 -18.38
C ALA A 65 0.01 3.26 -19.26
N SER A 66 -1.16 3.05 -18.67
CA SER A 66 -2.41 2.84 -19.42
C SER A 66 -2.83 4.04 -20.27
N LYS A 67 -2.52 5.27 -19.86
CA LYS A 67 -2.71 6.46 -20.69
C LYS A 67 -1.74 6.52 -21.86
N LEU A 68 -0.48 6.14 -21.64
CA LEU A 68 0.53 6.06 -22.71
C LEU A 68 0.15 5.01 -23.77
N ASP A 69 -0.34 3.86 -23.31
CA ASP A 69 -0.74 2.74 -24.17
C ASP A 69 -2.14 2.93 -24.80
N GLY A 70 -2.85 4.02 -24.48
CA GLY A 70 -4.22 4.28 -24.93
C GLY A 70 -5.28 3.30 -24.39
N SER A 71 -4.95 2.48 -23.40
CA SER A 71 -5.82 1.46 -22.80
C SER A 71 -6.64 1.96 -21.59
N TYR A 72 -6.48 3.24 -21.23
CA TYR A 72 -7.20 3.84 -20.10
C TYR A 72 -8.70 3.99 -20.41
N SER A 73 -9.54 3.29 -19.67
CA SER A 73 -11.01 3.38 -19.76
C SER A 73 -11.65 3.81 -18.43
N SER A 74 -12.88 4.31 -18.46
CA SER A 74 -13.63 4.61 -17.23
C SER A 74 -13.96 3.36 -16.41
N SER A 75 -14.17 2.20 -17.05
CA SER A 75 -14.34 0.90 -16.37
C SER A 75 -13.10 0.51 -15.57
N TYR A 76 -11.91 0.76 -16.14
CA TYR A 76 -10.63 0.49 -15.49
C TYR A 76 -10.51 1.22 -14.13
N GLY A 77 -11.00 2.46 -14.05
CA GLY A 77 -10.99 3.22 -12.79
C GLY A 77 -11.91 2.64 -11.72
N VAL A 78 -13.13 2.24 -12.08
CA VAL A 78 -14.12 1.68 -11.15
C VAL A 78 -13.69 0.29 -10.66
N GLU A 79 -13.25 -0.57 -11.58
CA GLU A 79 -12.70 -1.90 -11.25
C GLU A 79 -11.45 -1.78 -10.37
N GLY A 80 -10.61 -0.77 -10.61
CA GLY A 80 -9.45 -0.46 -9.79
C GLY A 80 -9.82 -0.24 -8.32
N ILE A 81 -10.89 0.52 -8.04
CA ILE A 81 -11.34 0.78 -6.67
C ILE A 81 -11.81 -0.51 -5.99
N ALA A 82 -12.65 -1.30 -6.67
CA ALA A 82 -13.13 -2.57 -6.14
C ALA A 82 -11.99 -3.53 -5.82
N ARG A 83 -10.99 -3.62 -6.70
CA ARG A 83 -9.77 -4.41 -6.48
C ARG A 83 -9.01 -3.94 -5.24
N THR A 84 -8.83 -2.63 -5.07
CA THR A 84 -8.13 -2.07 -3.90
C THR A 84 -8.87 -2.39 -2.60
N VAL A 85 -10.21 -2.31 -2.57
CA VAL A 85 -11.00 -2.70 -1.39
C VAL A 85 -10.75 -4.15 -1.01
N VAL A 86 -10.82 -5.07 -1.97
CA VAL A 86 -10.56 -6.51 -1.72
C VAL A 86 -9.14 -6.72 -1.20
N LEU A 87 -8.16 -6.01 -1.76
CA LEU A 87 -6.76 -6.12 -1.39
C LEU A 87 -6.51 -5.79 0.08
N PHE A 88 -7.20 -4.78 0.62
CA PHE A 88 -7.11 -4.42 2.04
C PHE A 88 -7.97 -5.33 2.95
N LEU A 89 -9.04 -5.94 2.44
CA LEU A 89 -9.82 -6.92 3.21
C LEU A 89 -9.07 -8.23 3.46
N LEU A 90 -8.12 -8.61 2.60
CA LEU A 90 -7.38 -9.87 2.75
C LEU A 90 -6.48 -9.91 4.01
N PRO A 91 -5.66 -8.89 4.33
CA PRO A 91 -4.94 -8.84 5.59
C PRO A 91 -5.84 -8.83 6.83
N CYS A 92 -7.01 -8.18 6.74
CA CYS A 92 -8.03 -8.21 7.79
C CYS A 92 -8.48 -9.66 8.06
N LEU A 93 -8.89 -10.38 7.01
CA LEU A 93 -9.33 -11.77 7.13
C LEU A 93 -8.19 -12.67 7.66
N ALA A 94 -6.95 -12.43 7.22
CA ALA A 94 -5.78 -13.16 7.69
C ALA A 94 -5.54 -12.95 9.19
N HIS A 95 -5.60 -11.70 9.67
CA HIS A 95 -5.48 -11.40 11.10
C HIS A 95 -6.61 -12.05 11.93
N MET A 96 -7.84 -12.11 11.40
CA MET A 96 -8.93 -12.81 12.07
C MET A 96 -8.64 -14.31 12.25
N PHE A 97 -7.97 -14.95 11.27
CA PHE A 97 -7.49 -16.32 11.42
C PHE A 97 -6.39 -16.43 12.49
N ASP A 98 -5.45 -15.48 12.53
CA ASP A 98 -4.42 -15.46 13.57
C ASP A 98 -5.04 -15.35 14.97
N ILE A 99 -6.07 -14.52 15.15
CA ILE A 99 -6.83 -14.44 16.40
C ILE A 99 -7.50 -15.78 16.72
N ALA A 100 -8.22 -16.37 15.75
CA ALA A 100 -8.95 -17.62 15.95
C ALA A 100 -8.03 -18.79 16.34
N PHE A 101 -6.85 -18.86 15.73
CA PHE A 101 -5.85 -19.90 16.00
C PHE A 101 -4.84 -19.53 17.10
N LYS A 102 -4.95 -18.32 17.69
CA LYS A 102 -4.01 -17.78 18.69
C LYS A 102 -2.55 -17.77 18.21
N LEU A 103 -2.34 -17.40 16.95
CA LEU A 103 -1.03 -17.31 16.32
C LEU A 103 -0.43 -15.89 16.47
N PRO A 104 0.90 -15.76 16.41
CA PRO A 104 1.57 -14.46 16.45
C PRO A 104 1.57 -13.79 15.05
N ASP A 105 0.38 -13.46 14.54
CA ASP A 105 0.17 -12.75 13.26
C ASP A 105 0.79 -13.44 12.02
N PHE A 106 0.85 -14.76 12.03
CA PHE A 106 1.49 -15.57 10.99
C PHE A 106 0.80 -15.41 9.62
N PHE A 107 -0.52 -15.58 9.57
CA PHE A 107 -1.29 -15.44 8.34
C PHE A 107 -1.28 -13.99 7.85
N PHE A 108 -1.39 -13.04 8.77
CA PHE A 108 -1.31 -11.61 8.47
C PHE A 108 -0.01 -11.28 7.74
N TYR A 109 1.15 -11.66 8.26
CA TYR A 109 2.42 -11.37 7.61
C TYR A 109 2.59 -12.11 6.28
N MET A 110 2.11 -13.35 6.19
CA MET A 110 2.15 -14.11 4.94
C MET A 110 1.33 -13.42 3.83
N VAL A 111 0.08 -13.06 4.12
CA VAL A 111 -0.83 -12.44 3.15
C VAL A 111 -0.38 -11.02 2.81
N THR A 112 -0.09 -10.21 3.83
CA THR A 112 0.31 -8.81 3.63
C THR A 112 1.64 -8.73 2.91
N GLY A 113 2.64 -9.51 3.33
CA GLY A 113 3.95 -9.55 2.67
C GLY A 113 3.85 -10.04 1.22
N GLY A 114 3.07 -11.09 0.97
CA GLY A 114 2.81 -11.60 -0.38
C GLY A 114 2.14 -10.56 -1.28
N LEU A 115 1.11 -9.87 -0.79
CA LEU A 115 0.44 -8.79 -1.50
C LEU A 115 1.40 -7.64 -1.80
N THR A 116 2.12 -7.13 -0.77
CA THR A 116 3.11 -6.07 -0.94
C THR A 116 4.14 -6.42 -2.01
N TYR A 117 4.68 -7.64 -1.96
CA TYR A 117 5.64 -8.12 -2.94
C TYR A 117 5.07 -8.13 -4.37
N HIS A 118 3.86 -8.68 -4.56
CA HIS A 118 3.24 -8.76 -5.88
C HIS A 118 2.88 -7.39 -6.46
N ILE A 119 2.40 -6.47 -5.63
CA ILE A 119 2.04 -5.11 -6.08
C ILE A 119 3.31 -4.31 -6.36
N PHE A 120 4.36 -4.49 -5.56
CA PHE A 120 5.65 -3.85 -5.82
C PHE A 120 6.20 -4.29 -7.19
N ASN A 121 6.08 -5.58 -7.54
CA ASN A 121 6.43 -6.07 -8.88
C ASN A 121 5.58 -5.44 -10.01
N SER A 122 4.29 -5.23 -9.78
CA SER A 122 3.43 -4.51 -10.73
C SER A 122 3.90 -3.06 -10.91
N PHE A 123 4.23 -2.39 -9.80
CA PHE A 123 4.76 -1.04 -9.80
C PHE A 123 6.08 -0.97 -10.58
N THR A 124 7.02 -1.87 -10.34
CA THR A 124 8.31 -1.88 -11.05
C THR A 124 8.12 -2.10 -12.55
N ALA A 125 7.25 -3.02 -12.96
CA ALA A 125 6.91 -3.23 -14.37
C ALA A 125 6.28 -1.97 -15.00
N ASN A 126 5.37 -1.29 -14.29
CA ASN A 126 4.75 -0.05 -14.77
C ASN A 126 5.77 1.10 -14.87
N CYS A 127 6.75 1.19 -13.97
CA CYS A 127 7.87 2.14 -14.08
C CYS A 127 8.68 1.95 -15.36
N VAL A 128 9.00 0.71 -15.73
CA VAL A 128 9.71 0.41 -16.99
C VAL A 128 8.86 0.84 -18.19
N ARG A 129 7.55 0.54 -18.18
CA ARG A 129 6.62 0.92 -19.28
C ARG A 129 6.58 2.43 -19.53
N ILE A 130 6.66 3.25 -18.48
CA ILE A 130 6.63 4.71 -18.60
C ILE A 130 8.03 5.34 -18.75
N GLY A 131 9.09 4.53 -18.89
CA GLY A 131 10.47 4.99 -19.08
C GLY A 131 11.12 5.59 -17.83
N TRP A 132 10.65 5.22 -16.64
CA TRP A 132 11.19 5.68 -15.34
C TRP A 132 12.39 4.85 -14.87
N ASP A 133 12.78 3.81 -15.59
CA ASP A 133 14.01 3.04 -15.43
C ASP A 133 15.29 3.90 -15.52
N LYS A 134 15.19 5.09 -16.14
CA LYS A 134 16.26 6.09 -16.15
C LYS A 134 16.52 6.74 -14.79
N TRP A 135 15.50 6.79 -13.93
CA TRP A 135 15.56 7.40 -12.60
C TRP A 135 15.55 6.36 -11.47
N ILE A 136 15.04 5.17 -11.73
CA ILE A 136 14.93 4.07 -10.76
C ILE A 136 15.85 2.93 -11.21
N PRO A 137 16.86 2.54 -10.41
CA PRO A 137 17.85 1.56 -10.83
C PRO A 137 17.22 0.22 -11.25
N THR A 138 17.58 -0.28 -12.43
CA THR A 138 16.98 -1.49 -13.03
C THR A 138 17.23 -2.75 -12.20
N TRP A 139 18.32 -2.81 -11.42
CA TRP A 139 18.57 -3.92 -10.49
C TRP A 139 17.47 -4.05 -9.43
N LEU A 140 16.87 -2.92 -9.00
CA LEU A 140 15.73 -2.89 -8.08
C LEU A 140 14.44 -3.37 -8.76
N LEU A 141 14.33 -3.15 -10.07
CA LEU A 141 13.19 -3.55 -10.90
C LEU A 141 13.26 -5.04 -11.28
N GLU A 142 14.46 -5.55 -11.55
CA GLU A 142 14.73 -6.90 -12.06
C GLU A 142 14.95 -7.96 -10.97
N SER A 143 15.47 -7.61 -9.78
CA SER A 143 15.72 -8.60 -8.72
C SER A 143 14.44 -9.26 -8.22
N VAL A 144 13.31 -8.55 -8.31
CA VAL A 144 12.00 -9.00 -7.80
C VAL A 144 11.17 -9.71 -8.89
N ALA A 145 11.36 -9.34 -10.16
CA ALA A 145 10.68 -9.96 -11.30
C ALA A 145 11.39 -11.22 -11.82
N SER A 146 12.73 -11.20 -11.90
CA SER A 146 13.53 -12.26 -12.52
C SER A 146 13.49 -13.59 -11.78
N GLU A 147 13.27 -13.60 -10.46
CA GLU A 147 13.22 -14.84 -9.68
C GLU A 147 11.95 -15.65 -9.97
N ILE A 148 10.81 -14.98 -10.17
CA ILE A 148 9.53 -15.63 -10.49
C ILE A 148 9.49 -16.05 -11.94
N GLU A 149 9.89 -15.17 -12.86
CA GLU A 149 9.89 -15.50 -14.28
C GLU A 149 10.89 -16.63 -14.60
N ALA A 150 12.04 -16.67 -13.91
CA ALA A 150 12.95 -17.79 -14.01
C ALA A 150 12.38 -19.08 -13.39
N LYS A 151 11.54 -19.02 -12.34
CA LYS A 151 10.89 -20.20 -11.73
C LYS A 151 9.74 -20.73 -12.60
N ILE A 152 8.92 -19.85 -13.19
CA ILE A 152 7.83 -20.19 -14.12
C ILE A 152 8.41 -20.76 -15.42
N LYS A 153 9.41 -20.11 -16.00
CA LYS A 153 10.11 -20.59 -17.20
C LYS A 153 10.76 -21.96 -16.94
N ARG A 154 11.36 -22.17 -15.77
CA ARG A 154 11.89 -23.49 -15.37
C ARG A 154 10.80 -24.55 -15.18
N SER A 155 9.62 -24.21 -14.64
CA SER A 155 8.51 -25.16 -14.51
C SER A 155 7.87 -25.52 -15.85
N ASP A 156 7.70 -24.56 -16.75
CA ASP A 156 7.14 -24.80 -18.08
C ASP A 156 8.10 -25.58 -18.97
N THR A 157 9.41 -25.31 -18.86
CA THR A 157 10.44 -26.11 -19.55
C THR A 157 10.47 -27.57 -19.04
N ARG A 158 10.12 -27.82 -17.77
CA ARG A 158 10.00 -29.18 -17.20
C ARG A 158 8.70 -29.88 -17.63
N LYS A 159 7.59 -29.16 -17.72
CA LYS A 159 6.32 -29.70 -18.25
C LYS A 159 6.41 -30.06 -19.73
N ARG A 160 7.19 -29.30 -20.52
CA ARG A 160 7.44 -29.59 -21.95
C ARG A 160 8.45 -30.73 -22.19
N ARG A 161 9.12 -31.23 -21.14
CA ARG A 161 10.10 -32.34 -21.20
C ARG A 161 9.55 -33.68 -20.68
N LYS A 162 8.29 -33.71 -20.25
CA LYS A 162 7.50 -34.93 -20.02
C LYS A 162 6.53 -35.10 -21.18
#